data_AF-A0A1H5M2I3-F1
#
_entry.id   AF-A0A1H5M2I3-F1
#
_cell.length_a   1.000
_cell.length_b   1.000
_cell.length_c   1.000
_cell.angle_alpha   90.00
_cell.angle_beta   90.00
_cell.angle_gamma   90.00
#
_symmetry.space_group_name_H-M   'P 1'
#
loop_
_entity.id
_entity.type
_entity.pdbx_description
1 polymer ?
#
loop_
_entity_poly.entity_id
_entity_poly.type
_entity_poly.pdbx_seq_one_letter_code
_entity_poly.pdbx_strand_id
1 'polypeptide(L)'
;MSTATAPAAYEPAPGTEYPFSISDIARATAQLLGPGWSAESGPWGVYGVISGHPYVADFVIEVDYEGDLTISYTGYEDDSLPESPELPEGVADRPGGVYLVEAYAGDGLKALAERAAAALRAVTGYDPAAWDLTSSASCQHYIDTGRYLRAGDAESA
;
A
#
# COMPACT_ATOMS: atom_id res chain seq x y z
N MET A 1 -56.63 11.36 3.91
CA MET A 1 -55.40 12.05 3.44
C MET A 1 -54.28 11.66 4.38
N SER A 2 -53.33 10.84 3.92
CA SER A 2 -52.20 10.37 4.72
C SER A 2 -51.01 11.28 4.43
N THR A 3 -50.54 12.02 5.42
CA THR A 3 -49.30 12.81 5.33
C THR A 3 -48.12 11.85 5.34
N ALA A 4 -47.44 11.71 4.20
CA ALA A 4 -46.19 10.99 4.11
C ALA A 4 -45.12 11.73 4.94
N THR A 5 -44.63 11.10 6.00
CA THR A 5 -43.48 11.57 6.77
C THR A 5 -42.25 11.52 5.86
N ALA A 6 -41.61 12.66 5.64
CA ALA A 6 -40.33 12.71 4.92
C ALA A 6 -39.30 11.81 5.66
N PRO A 7 -38.44 11.06 4.94
CA PRO A 7 -37.40 10.29 5.59
C PRO A 7 -36.53 11.21 6.43
N ALA A 8 -36.22 10.79 7.65
CA ALA A 8 -35.30 11.53 8.51
C ALA A 8 -33.97 11.71 7.78
N ALA A 9 -33.38 12.91 7.89
CA ALA A 9 -32.07 13.18 7.30
C ALA A 9 -31.06 12.16 7.86
N TYR A 10 -30.32 11.51 6.96
CA TYR A 10 -29.25 10.62 7.34
C TYR A 10 -28.09 11.47 7.86
N GLU A 11 -27.93 11.51 9.18
CA GLU A 11 -26.85 12.20 9.90
C GLU A 11 -26.01 11.14 10.62
N PRO A 12 -25.08 10.45 9.93
CA PRO A 12 -24.20 9.50 10.57
C PRO A 12 -23.35 10.24 11.61
N ALA A 13 -23.12 9.61 12.77
CA ALA A 13 -22.16 10.16 13.72
C ALA A 13 -20.78 10.26 13.04
N PRO A 14 -20.01 11.33 13.27
CA PRO A 14 -18.68 11.47 12.68
C PRO A 14 -17.85 10.18 12.82
N GLY A 15 -17.32 9.67 11.70
CA GLY A 15 -16.50 8.44 11.65
C GLY A 15 -17.25 7.11 11.59
N THR A 16 -18.58 7.10 11.44
CA THR A 16 -19.37 5.84 11.39
C THR A 16 -19.61 5.30 9.99
N GLU A 17 -19.55 6.15 8.96
CA GLU A 17 -19.74 5.72 7.57
C GLU A 17 -18.45 5.16 6.95
N TYR A 18 -17.31 5.81 7.23
CA TYR A 18 -15.98 5.40 6.80
C TYR A 18 -15.07 5.32 8.04
N PRO A 19 -14.91 4.12 8.63
CA PRO A 19 -14.28 3.98 9.95
C PRO A 19 -12.76 4.18 9.94
N PHE A 20 -12.15 4.32 8.76
CA PHE A 20 -10.72 4.59 8.58
C PHE A 20 -10.51 5.40 7.29
N SER A 21 -9.41 6.14 7.25
CA SER A 21 -8.97 6.90 6.08
C SER A 21 -8.18 6.02 5.10
N ILE A 22 -7.99 6.48 3.86
CA ILE A 22 -7.14 5.76 2.89
C ILE A 22 -5.69 5.72 3.37
N SER A 23 -5.22 6.76 4.05
CA SER A 23 -3.89 6.77 4.67
C SER A 23 -3.72 5.74 5.79
N ASP A 24 -4.79 5.35 6.48
CA ASP A 24 -4.74 4.25 7.45
C ASP A 24 -4.48 2.92 6.75
N ILE A 25 -5.11 2.70 5.58
CA ILE A 25 -4.85 1.52 4.73
C ILE A 25 -3.38 1.52 4.31
N ALA A 26 -2.86 2.64 3.83
CA ALA A 26 -1.45 2.75 3.42
C ALA A 26 -0.49 2.44 4.58
N ARG A 27 -0.75 3.00 5.77
CA ARG A 27 0.05 2.73 6.97
C ARG A 27 0.00 1.28 7.41
N ALA A 28 -1.18 0.68 7.45
CA ALA A 28 -1.34 -0.74 7.77
C ALA A 28 -0.65 -1.62 6.72
N THR A 29 -0.69 -1.24 5.45
CA THR A 29 -0.02 -1.93 4.34
C THR A 29 1.50 -1.91 4.51
N ALA A 30 2.10 -0.74 4.76
CA ALA A 30 3.54 -0.64 5.01
C ALA A 30 4.00 -1.46 6.22
N GLN A 31 3.20 -1.48 7.30
CA GLN A 31 3.47 -2.34 8.47
C GLN A 31 3.48 -3.83 8.11
N LEU A 32 2.58 -4.28 7.23
CA LEU A 32 2.52 -5.66 6.77
C LEU A 32 3.68 -6.01 5.82
N LEU A 33 4.18 -5.04 5.04
CA LEU A 33 5.35 -5.24 4.17
C LEU A 33 6.64 -5.38 4.98
N GLY A 34 6.72 -4.70 6.13
CA GLY A 34 7.77 -4.90 7.13
C GLY A 34 8.87 -3.85 7.08
N PRO A 35 10.05 -4.13 7.65
CA PRO A 35 11.14 -3.16 7.72
C PRO A 35 11.58 -2.67 6.33
N GLY A 36 11.91 -1.38 6.24
CA GLY A 36 12.28 -0.73 4.98
C GLY A 36 11.10 -0.14 4.21
N TRP A 37 9.86 -0.38 4.65
CA TRP A 37 8.66 0.26 4.13
C TRP A 37 8.13 1.32 5.10
N SER A 38 7.65 2.42 4.55
CA SER A 38 6.99 3.50 5.29
C SER A 38 5.75 3.95 4.54
N ALA A 39 4.89 4.71 5.22
CA ALA A 39 3.76 5.34 4.59
C ALA A 39 3.53 6.76 5.13
N GLU A 40 3.19 7.66 4.23
CA GLU A 40 2.81 9.03 4.51
C GLU A 40 1.33 9.26 4.17
N SER A 41 0.70 10.14 4.94
CA SER A 41 -0.67 10.56 4.69
C SER A 41 -0.67 11.69 3.66
N GLY A 42 -1.47 11.53 2.61
CA GLY A 42 -1.84 12.66 1.76
C GLY A 42 -2.70 13.69 2.51
N PRO A 43 -2.94 14.87 1.92
CA PRO A 43 -3.85 15.87 2.45
C PRO A 43 -5.19 15.26 2.83
N TRP A 44 -5.65 15.54 4.06
CA TRP A 44 -6.95 15.09 4.57
C TRP A 44 -7.16 13.57 4.63
N GLY A 45 -6.11 12.77 4.44
CA GLY A 45 -6.19 11.32 4.52
C GLY A 45 -6.85 10.63 3.31
N VAL A 46 -7.05 11.37 2.20
CA VAL A 46 -7.78 10.86 1.02
C VAL A 46 -6.95 9.93 0.13
N TYR A 47 -5.62 9.97 0.29
CA TYR A 47 -4.70 8.98 -0.27
C TYR A 47 -3.55 8.74 0.71
N GLY A 48 -2.82 7.66 0.53
CA GLY A 48 -1.57 7.41 1.25
C GLY A 48 -0.45 7.08 0.28
N VAL A 49 0.75 7.56 0.56
CA VAL A 49 1.95 7.24 -0.23
C VAL A 49 2.73 6.20 0.55
N ILE A 50 3.05 5.08 -0.08
CA ILE A 50 3.90 4.03 0.44
C ILE A 50 5.23 4.12 -0.29
N SER A 51 6.31 4.21 0.47
CA SER A 51 7.68 4.19 -0.05
C SER A 51 8.39 3.00 0.58
N GLY A 52 9.24 2.31 -0.18
CA GLY A 52 9.88 1.12 0.33
C GLY A 52 11.20 0.82 -0.34
N HIS A 53 12.23 0.58 0.46
CA HIS A 53 13.48 0.03 -0.07
C HIS A 53 13.26 -1.40 -0.59
N PRO A 54 13.81 -1.78 -1.77
CA PRO A 54 14.82 -1.10 -2.59
C PRO A 54 14.32 -0.10 -3.63
N TYR A 55 13.03 0.19 -3.66
CA TYR A 55 12.38 0.90 -4.76
C TYR A 55 12.53 2.41 -4.62
N VAL A 56 12.81 3.05 -5.75
CA VAL A 56 12.70 4.49 -6.01
C VAL A 56 11.24 4.89 -6.21
N ALA A 57 10.42 4.00 -6.78
CA ALA A 57 9.00 4.24 -6.94
C ALA A 57 8.30 4.48 -5.59
N ASP A 58 7.45 5.51 -5.59
CA ASP A 58 6.40 5.69 -4.61
C ASP A 58 5.11 5.04 -5.11
N PHE A 59 4.38 4.40 -4.19
CA PHE A 59 3.12 3.71 -4.45
C PHE A 59 1.98 4.45 -3.75
N VAL A 60 1.06 5.01 -4.52
CA VAL A 60 -0.04 5.82 -3.99
C VAL A 60 -1.29 4.96 -3.87
N ILE A 61 -1.76 4.74 -2.65
CA ILE A 61 -3.09 4.17 -2.39
C ILE A 61 -4.12 5.29 -2.45
N GLU A 62 -5.08 5.19 -3.35
CA GLU A 62 -6.11 6.20 -3.59
C GLU A 62 -7.40 5.57 -4.12
N VAL A 63 -8.51 6.29 -4.00
CA VAL A 63 -9.77 5.91 -4.66
C VAL A 63 -9.86 6.65 -6.01
N ASP A 64 -10.10 5.92 -7.09
CA ASP A 64 -10.21 6.54 -8.41
C ASP A 64 -11.60 7.15 -8.68
N TYR A 65 -11.85 7.57 -9.92
CA TYR A 65 -13.12 8.22 -10.29
C TYR A 65 -14.31 7.25 -10.33
N GLU A 66 -14.08 5.93 -10.41
CA GLU A 66 -15.11 4.89 -10.41
C GLU A 66 -15.45 4.44 -8.98
N GLY A 67 -14.66 4.89 -7.99
CA GLY A 67 -14.83 4.53 -6.59
C GLY A 67 -14.00 3.31 -6.19
N ASP A 68 -13.11 2.84 -7.06
CA ASP A 68 -12.27 1.68 -6.81
C ASP A 68 -11.02 2.06 -6.02
N LEU A 69 -10.64 1.22 -5.06
CA LEU A 69 -9.39 1.37 -4.33
C LEU A 69 -8.24 0.92 -5.21
N THR A 70 -7.30 1.82 -5.48
CA THR A 70 -6.19 1.60 -6.41
C THR A 70 -4.84 1.82 -5.74
N ILE A 71 -3.81 1.24 -6.35
CA ILE A 71 -2.40 1.50 -6.05
C ILE A 71 -1.77 1.98 -7.34
N SER A 72 -1.48 3.28 -7.45
CA SER A 72 -0.81 3.87 -8.61
C SER A 72 0.68 4.05 -8.35
N TYR A 73 1.51 3.88 -9.38
CA TYR A 73 2.96 4.05 -9.29
C TYR A 73 3.55 4.34 -10.66
N THR A 74 4.72 4.98 -10.66
CA THR A 74 5.57 5.12 -11.84
C THR A 74 6.76 4.19 -11.68
N GLY A 75 6.91 3.21 -12.57
CA GLY A 75 8.07 2.34 -12.55
C GLY A 75 9.32 3.07 -13.02
N TYR A 76 10.41 2.90 -12.29
CA TYR A 76 11.75 3.35 -12.69
C TYR A 76 12.59 2.16 -13.14
N GLU A 77 13.49 2.36 -14.10
CA GLU A 77 14.39 1.28 -14.56
C GLU A 77 15.22 0.69 -13.40
N ASP A 78 15.61 1.54 -12.45
CA ASP A 78 16.36 1.15 -11.25
C ASP A 78 15.57 0.20 -10.31
N ASP A 79 14.24 0.22 -10.39
CA ASP A 79 13.39 -0.60 -9.52
C ASP A 79 13.34 -2.06 -9.94
N SER A 80 13.68 -2.35 -11.21
CA SER A 80 13.62 -3.71 -11.77
C SER A 80 12.28 -4.41 -11.51
N LEU A 81 11.16 -3.67 -11.60
CA LEU A 81 9.82 -4.22 -11.38
C LEU A 81 9.54 -5.34 -12.40
N PRO A 82 8.85 -6.43 -12.02
CA PRO A 82 8.42 -7.47 -12.95
C PRO A 82 7.63 -6.90 -14.13
N GLU A 83 7.99 -7.29 -15.36
CA GLU A 83 7.27 -6.86 -16.57
C GLU A 83 5.85 -7.45 -16.67
N SER A 84 5.61 -8.60 -16.02
CA SER A 84 4.32 -9.30 -16.03
C SER A 84 4.12 -9.99 -14.68
N PRO A 85 3.76 -9.24 -13.62
CA PRO A 85 3.59 -9.79 -12.29
C PRO A 85 2.38 -10.75 -12.25
N GLU A 86 2.51 -11.85 -11.52
CA GLU A 86 1.38 -12.71 -11.18
C GLU A 86 0.58 -12.04 -10.07
N LEU A 87 -0.56 -11.44 -10.43
CA LEU A 87 -1.40 -10.71 -9.49
C LEU A 87 -2.24 -11.68 -8.63
N PRO A 88 -2.40 -11.39 -7.32
CA PRO A 88 -3.24 -12.21 -6.46
C PRO A 88 -4.73 -12.05 -6.80
N GLU A 89 -5.56 -12.98 -6.34
CA GLU A 89 -7.01 -12.90 -6.49
C GLU A 89 -7.56 -11.57 -5.91
N GLY A 90 -8.51 -10.97 -6.63
CA GLY A 90 -9.08 -9.67 -6.25
C GLY A 90 -8.18 -8.48 -6.56
N VAL A 91 -7.15 -8.65 -7.38
CA VAL A 91 -6.29 -7.58 -7.90
C VAL A 91 -6.24 -7.65 -9.41
N ALA A 92 -6.39 -6.52 -10.06
CA ALA A 92 -6.38 -6.43 -11.51
C ALA A 92 -5.46 -5.31 -11.99
N ASP A 93 -4.82 -5.58 -13.13
CA ASP A 93 -3.88 -4.66 -13.77
C ASP A 93 -4.59 -3.45 -14.37
N ARG A 94 -3.90 -2.30 -14.35
CA ARG A 94 -4.32 -1.09 -15.06
C ARG A 94 -3.10 -0.29 -15.50
N PRO A 95 -3.24 0.58 -16.52
CA PRO A 95 -2.16 1.50 -16.87
C PRO A 95 -1.72 2.34 -15.66
N GLY A 96 -0.44 2.19 -15.26
CA GLY A 96 0.16 2.94 -14.15
C GLY A 96 -0.19 2.43 -12.75
N GLY A 97 -0.67 1.18 -12.61
CA GLY A 97 -0.93 0.63 -11.28
C GLY A 97 -1.78 -0.65 -11.27
N VAL A 98 -2.44 -0.88 -10.15
CA VAL A 98 -3.43 -1.95 -9.98
C VAL A 98 -4.66 -1.41 -9.26
N TYR A 99 -5.79 -2.09 -9.39
CA TYR A 99 -6.96 -1.85 -8.54
C TYR A 99 -7.33 -3.10 -7.75
N LEU A 100 -7.88 -2.87 -6.56
CA LEU A 100 -8.34 -3.91 -5.64
C LEU A 100 -9.82 -4.17 -5.92
N VAL A 101 -10.09 -5.18 -6.74
CA VAL A 101 -11.43 -5.56 -7.21
C VAL A 101 -12.36 -5.77 -6.02
N GLU A 102 -13.55 -5.15 -6.07
CA GLU A 102 -14.59 -5.24 -5.04
C GLU A 102 -14.13 -4.80 -3.63
N ALA A 103 -13.02 -4.08 -3.51
CA ALA A 103 -12.58 -3.56 -2.22
C ALA A 103 -13.50 -2.42 -1.76
N TYR A 104 -13.99 -2.50 -0.52
CA TYR A 104 -14.80 -1.44 0.07
C TYR A 104 -14.58 -1.32 1.58
N ALA A 105 -14.99 -0.18 2.15
CA ALA A 105 -14.73 0.13 3.57
C ALA A 105 -15.27 -0.94 4.55
N GLY A 106 -16.31 -1.69 4.17
CA GLY A 106 -16.90 -2.74 4.99
C GLY A 106 -16.04 -4.03 5.11
N ASP A 107 -15.06 -4.22 4.24
CA ASP A 107 -14.08 -5.32 4.36
C ASP A 107 -13.21 -5.18 5.61
N GLY A 108 -13.08 -3.94 6.12
CA GLY A 108 -12.28 -3.61 7.28
C GLY A 108 -10.81 -3.36 6.94
N LEU A 109 -10.17 -2.51 7.75
CA LEU A 109 -8.82 -2.02 7.54
C LEU A 109 -7.79 -3.13 7.32
N LYS A 110 -7.87 -4.20 8.12
CA LYS A 110 -6.91 -5.31 8.04
C LYS A 110 -6.98 -6.04 6.70
N ALA A 111 -8.18 -6.39 6.24
CA ALA A 111 -8.35 -7.13 4.99
C ALA A 111 -7.90 -6.31 3.78
N LEU A 112 -8.22 -5.01 3.78
CA LEU A 112 -7.77 -4.09 2.74
C LEU A 112 -6.24 -3.95 2.72
N ALA A 113 -5.62 -3.81 3.90
CA ALA A 113 -4.17 -3.72 4.02
C ALA A 113 -3.46 -5.02 3.60
N GLU A 114 -4.01 -6.19 3.92
CA GLU A 114 -3.49 -7.49 3.48
C GLU A 114 -3.54 -7.63 1.95
N ARG A 115 -4.66 -7.23 1.33
CA ARG A 115 -4.82 -7.24 -0.13
C ARG A 115 -3.86 -6.25 -0.79
N ALA A 116 -3.73 -5.04 -0.26
CA ALA A 116 -2.78 -4.05 -0.77
C ALA A 116 -1.32 -4.50 -0.62
N ALA A 117 -0.95 -5.14 0.49
CA ALA A 117 0.40 -5.66 0.69
C ALA A 117 0.71 -6.84 -0.25
N ALA A 118 -0.27 -7.71 -0.52
CA ALA A 118 -0.13 -8.78 -1.50
C ALA A 118 0.04 -8.21 -2.92
N ALA A 119 -0.75 -7.21 -3.28
CA ALA A 119 -0.62 -6.49 -4.55
C ALA A 119 0.78 -5.87 -4.69
N LEU A 120 1.26 -5.15 -3.66
CA LEU A 120 2.58 -4.54 -3.67
C LEU A 120 3.70 -5.58 -3.81
N ARG A 121 3.65 -6.70 -3.09
CA ARG A 121 4.62 -7.78 -3.26
C ARG A 121 4.64 -8.33 -4.69
N ALA A 122 3.47 -8.51 -5.31
CA ALA A 122 3.37 -9.01 -6.67
C ALA A 122 3.96 -8.02 -7.69
N VAL A 123 3.55 -6.75 -7.64
CA VAL A 123 4.01 -5.72 -8.61
C VAL A 123 5.46 -5.32 -8.44
N THR A 124 6.04 -5.56 -7.26
CA THR A 124 7.44 -5.23 -6.98
C THR A 124 8.38 -6.44 -6.98
N GLY A 125 7.84 -7.65 -6.97
CA GLY A 125 8.60 -8.87 -6.70
C GLY A 125 9.27 -8.87 -5.32
N TYR A 126 8.78 -8.06 -4.37
CA TYR A 126 9.42 -7.90 -3.06
C TYR A 126 9.37 -9.19 -2.25
N ASP A 127 10.56 -9.73 -1.98
CA ASP A 127 10.78 -10.80 -1.02
C ASP A 127 11.64 -10.26 0.15
N PRO A 128 11.06 -10.12 1.37
CA PRO A 128 11.82 -9.65 2.52
C PRO A 128 12.96 -10.62 2.90
N ALA A 129 12.86 -11.90 2.58
CA ALA A 129 13.92 -12.87 2.86
C ALA A 129 15.16 -12.68 1.98
N ALA A 130 15.04 -11.94 0.88
CA ALA A 130 16.17 -11.61 0.00
C ALA A 130 17.06 -10.48 0.55
N TRP A 131 16.71 -9.88 1.69
CA TRP A 131 17.39 -8.73 2.28
C TRP A 131 17.79 -9.01 3.72
N ASP A 132 18.97 -8.54 4.12
CA ASP A 132 19.34 -8.49 5.51
C ASP A 132 18.81 -7.20 6.14
N LEU A 133 17.71 -7.30 6.88
CA LEU A 133 17.07 -6.15 7.50
C LEU A 133 17.50 -5.92 8.95
N THR A 134 18.44 -6.73 9.47
CA THR A 134 18.67 -6.82 10.92
C THR A 134 20.13 -6.73 11.34
N SER A 135 21.09 -7.11 10.50
CA SER A 135 22.50 -7.02 10.91
C SER A 135 22.93 -5.57 11.08
N SER A 136 23.90 -5.37 11.98
CA SER A 136 24.49 -4.04 12.18
C SER A 136 25.17 -3.52 10.91
N ALA A 137 25.78 -4.40 10.10
CA ALA A 137 26.39 -4.02 8.83
C ALA A 137 25.35 -3.49 7.84
N SER A 138 24.23 -4.20 7.68
CA SER A 138 23.14 -3.76 6.79
C SER A 138 22.44 -2.51 7.31
N CYS A 139 22.19 -2.41 8.62
CA CYS A 139 21.65 -1.18 9.24
C CYS A 139 22.58 0.02 9.03
N GLN A 140 23.89 -0.16 9.20
CA GLN A 140 24.86 0.90 8.95
C GLN A 140 24.90 1.29 7.47
N HIS A 141 24.88 0.31 6.56
CA HIS A 141 24.79 0.57 5.13
C HIS A 141 23.53 1.36 4.77
N TYR A 142 22.40 1.06 5.41
CA TYR A 142 21.15 1.80 5.23
C TYR A 142 21.27 3.24 5.73
N ILE A 143 21.92 3.48 6.87
CA ILE A 143 22.18 4.84 7.35
C ILE A 143 23.04 5.62 6.34
N ASP A 144 24.04 4.97 5.75
CA ASP A 144 25.02 5.62 4.87
C ASP A 144 24.47 5.86 3.46
N THR A 145 23.58 5.00 2.96
CA THR A 145 23.17 4.97 1.55
C THR A 145 21.66 5.02 1.32
N GLY A 146 20.86 4.87 2.38
CA GLY A 146 19.43 4.62 2.29
C GLY A 146 19.07 3.20 1.83
N ARG A 147 20.03 2.27 1.77
CA ARG A 147 19.83 0.91 1.25
C ARG A 147 20.23 -0.21 2.20
N TYR A 148 19.41 -1.25 2.29
CA TYR A 148 19.76 -2.49 2.99
C TYR A 148 20.59 -3.40 2.06
N LEU A 149 21.46 -4.21 2.66
CA LEU A 149 22.23 -5.23 1.96
C LEU A 149 21.37 -6.45 1.60
N ARG A 150 21.72 -7.14 0.52
CA ARG A 150 21.10 -8.44 0.21
C ARG A 150 21.51 -9.48 1.25
N ALA A 151 20.65 -10.47 1.44
CA ALA A 151 20.99 -11.62 2.27
C ALA A 151 22.28 -12.28 1.75
N GLY A 152 23.31 -12.37 2.60
CA GLY A 152 24.64 -12.90 2.27
C GLY A 152 25.73 -11.84 2.05
N ASP A 153 25.39 -10.62 1.62
CA ASP A 153 26.38 -9.56 1.39
C ASP A 153 26.87 -8.95 2.71
N ALA A 154 26.02 -8.94 3.74
CA ALA A 154 26.34 -8.41 5.06
C ALA A 154 27.43 -9.21 5.80
N GLU A 155 27.64 -10.48 5.46
CA GLU A 155 28.72 -11.29 6.05
C GLU A 155 30.10 -10.93 5.45
N SER A 156 30.09 -10.23 4.30
CA SER A 156 31.30 -9.86 3.56
C SER A 156 31.69 -8.38 3.71
N ALA A 157 30.85 -7.57 4.36
CA ALA A 157 30.99 -6.12 4.55
C ALA A 157 31.54 -5.77 5.94
#